data_AF-A0A537VZG1-F1
#
_entry.id   AF-A0A537VZG1-F1
#
_cell.length_a   1.000
_cell.length_b   1.000
_cell.length_c   1.000
_cell.angle_alpha   90.00
_cell.angle_beta   90.00
_cell.angle_gamma   90.00
#
_symmetry.space_group_name_H-M   'P 1'
#
loop_
_entity.id
_entity.type
_entity.pdbx_description
1 polymer ?
#
loop_
_entity_poly.entity_id
_entity_poly.type
_entity_poly.pdbx_seq_one_letter_code
_entity_poly.pdbx_strand_id
1 'polypeptide(L)'
;PFVAHAPEFAGVVGEQPRLIKVVDTNAHEGPVYVAHEDALYFTSVPRVIDAPAPGEDAIDGLKVDQAGNLYVCGPGGIWILSPDGRDLGSLELPESPHNVAWGDADARSLYVTALT
;
A
#
# COMPACT_ATOMS: atom_id res chain seq x y z
N PRO A 1 9.65 -0.30 -8.63
CA PRO A 1 8.79 0.18 -7.54
C PRO A 1 9.44 0.07 -6.15
N PHE A 2 10.27 -0.94 -5.85
CA PHE A 2 10.86 -1.11 -4.51
C PHE A 2 12.17 -0.32 -4.36
N VAL A 3 12.19 0.68 -3.48
CA VAL A 3 13.36 1.54 -3.23
C VAL A 3 13.82 1.33 -1.79
N ALA A 4 15.08 0.92 -1.60
CA ALA A 4 15.65 0.66 -0.29
C ALA A 4 16.39 1.90 0.25
N HIS A 5 16.10 2.28 1.49
CA HIS A 5 16.85 3.30 2.24
C HIS A 5 17.67 2.69 3.39
N ALA A 6 17.33 1.47 3.81
CA ALA A 6 18.06 0.69 4.79
C ALA A 6 18.22 -0.80 4.35
N PRO A 7 19.29 -1.50 4.77
CA PRO A 7 19.49 -2.92 4.45
C PRO A 7 18.35 -3.84 4.91
N GLU A 8 17.70 -3.51 6.04
CA GLU A 8 16.61 -4.28 6.61
C GLU A 8 15.39 -4.37 5.68
N PHE A 9 15.25 -3.41 4.76
CA PHE A 9 14.15 -3.37 3.78
C PHE A 9 14.03 -4.65 2.95
N ALA A 10 15.16 -5.29 2.62
CA ALA A 10 15.16 -6.56 1.89
C ALA A 10 14.43 -7.68 2.64
N GLY A 11 14.49 -7.67 3.97
CA GLY A 11 13.72 -8.61 4.81
C GLY A 11 12.23 -8.29 4.86
N VAL A 12 11.84 -7.04 4.57
CA VAL A 12 10.45 -6.60 4.54
C VAL A 12 9.75 -7.00 3.24
N VAL A 13 10.36 -6.68 2.09
CA VAL A 13 9.75 -6.94 0.77
C VAL A 13 10.00 -8.37 0.26
N GLY A 14 10.96 -9.09 0.85
CA GLY A 14 11.37 -10.42 0.42
C GLY A 14 12.32 -10.40 -0.78
N GLU A 15 12.72 -11.60 -1.24
CA GLU A 15 13.79 -11.75 -2.25
C GLU A 15 13.38 -11.38 -3.67
N GLN A 16 12.10 -11.55 -4.02
CA GLN A 16 11.59 -11.34 -5.38
C GLN A 16 10.25 -10.60 -5.36
N PRO A 17 10.24 -9.35 -4.85
CA PRO A 17 9.01 -8.59 -4.74
C PRO A 17 8.47 -8.22 -6.13
N ARG A 18 7.14 -8.24 -6.27
CA ARG A 18 6.45 -7.95 -7.54
C ARG A 18 5.31 -7.00 -7.30
N LEU A 19 5.09 -6.11 -8.26
CA LEU A 19 3.90 -5.27 -8.32
C LEU A 19 3.01 -5.81 -9.45
N ILE A 20 1.76 -6.15 -9.12
CA ILE A 20 0.81 -6.75 -10.05
C ILE A 20 -0.49 -5.95 -9.98
N LYS A 21 -1.00 -5.49 -11.12
CA LYS A 21 -2.34 -4.90 -11.20
C LYS A 21 -3.38 -6.01 -11.10
N VAL A 22 -4.17 -5.99 -10.03
CA VAL A 22 -5.24 -6.98 -9.78
C VAL A 22 -6.49 -6.64 -10.59
N VAL A 23 -6.91 -5.37 -10.56
CA VAL A 23 -8.09 -4.84 -11.23
C VAL A 23 -7.83 -3.39 -11.64
N ASP A 24 -8.47 -2.95 -12.71
CA ASP A 24 -8.35 -1.59 -13.24
C ASP A 24 -9.64 -0.80 -12.92
N THR A 25 -9.65 -0.09 -11.80
CA THR A 25 -10.78 0.73 -11.33
C THR A 25 -10.33 1.71 -10.25
N ASN A 26 -11.02 2.86 -10.13
CA ASN A 26 -10.81 3.79 -9.03
C ASN A 26 -11.18 3.16 -7.69
N ALA A 27 -10.19 2.92 -6.84
CA ALA A 27 -10.38 2.39 -5.49
C ALA A 27 -9.78 3.37 -4.47
N HIS A 28 -10.61 3.90 -3.59
CA HIS A 28 -10.18 4.92 -2.63
C HIS A 28 -9.92 4.31 -1.24
N GLU A 29 -10.84 3.49 -0.72
CA GLU A 29 -10.82 3.18 0.72
C GLU A 29 -10.72 1.70 1.07
N GLY A 30 -9.98 1.47 2.15
CA GLY A 30 -10.15 0.38 3.11
C GLY A 30 -10.23 -1.02 2.50
N PRO A 31 -9.25 -1.47 1.70
CA PRO A 31 -9.20 -2.85 1.29
C PRO A 31 -9.19 -3.74 2.55
N VAL A 32 -9.92 -4.84 2.50
CA VAL A 32 -9.91 -5.87 3.52
C VAL A 32 -9.91 -7.22 2.82
N TYR A 33 -8.89 -8.02 3.08
CA TYR A 33 -8.87 -9.40 2.62
C TYR A 33 -9.54 -10.30 3.67
N VAL A 34 -10.52 -11.09 3.22
CA VAL A 34 -11.28 -12.02 4.06
C VAL A 34 -10.84 -13.43 3.74
N ALA A 35 -9.91 -13.97 4.53
CA ALA A 35 -9.22 -15.22 4.24
C ALA A 35 -10.13 -16.45 4.07
N HIS A 36 -11.24 -16.52 4.80
CA HIS A 36 -12.17 -17.66 4.68
C HIS A 36 -13.01 -17.64 3.40
N GLU A 37 -13.06 -16.49 2.72
CA GLU A 37 -13.76 -16.30 1.45
C GLU A 37 -12.79 -16.22 0.27
N ASP A 38 -11.48 -16.14 0.54
CA ASP A 38 -10.45 -15.85 -0.45
C ASP A 38 -10.80 -14.63 -1.31
N ALA A 39 -11.24 -13.56 -0.65
CA ALA A 39 -11.81 -12.38 -1.30
C ALA A 39 -11.23 -11.07 -0.74
N LEU A 40 -10.92 -10.15 -1.65
CA LEU A 40 -10.56 -8.76 -1.34
C LEU A 40 -11.79 -7.87 -1.51
N TYR A 41 -12.18 -7.21 -0.42
CA TYR A 41 -13.23 -6.20 -0.40
C TYR A 41 -12.62 -4.81 -0.40
N PHE A 42 -13.13 -3.91 -1.24
CA PHE A 42 -12.73 -2.50 -1.26
C PHE A 42 -13.87 -1.65 -1.81
N THR A 43 -13.86 -0.36 -1.50
CA THR A 43 -14.84 0.58 -2.04
C THR A 43 -14.29 1.24 -3.30
N SER A 44 -14.99 1.08 -4.42
CA SER A 44 -14.68 1.83 -5.63
C SER A 44 -15.37 3.19 -5.64
N VAL A 45 -14.76 4.15 -6.33
CA VAL A 45 -15.35 5.47 -6.55
C VAL A 45 -15.66 5.58 -8.05
N PRO A 46 -16.90 5.30 -8.47
CA PRO A 46 -17.24 5.15 -9.89
C PRO A 46 -17.26 6.48 -10.67
N ARG A 47 -16.88 7.58 -10.03
CA ARG A 47 -16.76 8.90 -10.65
C ARG A 47 -15.30 9.31 -10.62
N VAL A 48 -14.87 10.01 -11.65
CA VAL A 48 -13.63 10.80 -11.60
C VAL A 48 -13.82 11.77 -10.43
N ILE A 49 -13.04 11.57 -9.37
CA ILE A 49 -12.90 12.57 -8.33
C ILE A 49 -12.01 13.64 -8.97
N ASP A 50 -12.43 14.91 -8.93
CA ASP A 50 -11.54 15.99 -9.36
C ASP A 50 -10.21 15.83 -8.64
N ALA A 51 -9.11 16.04 -9.37
CA ALA A 51 -7.78 15.90 -8.80
C ALA A 51 -7.70 16.69 -7.48
N PRO A 52 -7.04 16.14 -6.45
CA PRO A 52 -6.87 16.84 -5.18
C PRO A 52 -6.36 18.26 -5.42
N ALA A 53 -6.79 19.19 -4.57
CA ALA A 53 -6.38 20.59 -4.73
C ALA A 53 -4.85 20.66 -4.73
N PRO A 54 -4.22 21.55 -5.53
CA PRO A 54 -2.77 21.68 -5.53
C PRO A 54 -2.23 21.86 -4.09
N GLY A 55 -1.43 20.90 -3.63
CA GLY A 55 -0.88 20.89 -2.25
C GLY A 55 -1.57 19.93 -1.27
N GLU A 56 -2.56 19.13 -1.69
CA GLU A 56 -3.07 17.98 -0.93
C GLU A 56 -2.08 16.79 -0.98
N ASP A 57 -0.89 17.00 -0.43
CA ASP A 57 0.09 15.94 -0.14
C ASP A 57 -0.23 15.35 1.25
N ALA A 58 -1.42 14.72 1.37
CA ALA A 58 -1.87 14.13 2.61
C ALA A 58 -1.43 12.66 2.72
N ILE A 59 -1.18 12.23 3.96
CA ILE A 59 -1.13 10.80 4.28
C ILE A 59 -2.56 10.25 4.35
N ASP A 60 -2.76 9.04 3.84
CA ASP A 60 -4.07 8.38 3.86
C ASP A 60 -3.98 7.08 4.69
N GLY A 61 -4.08 5.92 4.06
CA GLY A 61 -4.10 4.62 4.73
C GLY A 61 -2.78 4.23 5.40
N LEU A 62 -2.92 3.57 6.54
CA LEU A 62 -1.82 3.16 7.40
C LEU A 62 -2.03 1.71 7.88
N LYS A 63 -0.97 0.89 7.88
CA LYS A 63 -0.98 -0.48 8.45
C LYS A 63 0.33 -0.79 9.16
N VAL A 64 0.28 -1.75 10.08
CA VAL A 64 1.44 -2.29 10.79
C VAL A 64 1.53 -3.78 10.48
N ASP A 65 2.72 -4.28 10.19
CA ASP A 65 2.96 -5.73 10.03
C ASP A 65 3.28 -6.42 11.36
N GLN A 66 3.48 -7.74 11.33
CA GLN A 66 3.77 -8.53 12.53
C GLN A 66 5.14 -8.21 13.18
N ALA A 67 6.08 -7.64 12.42
CA ALA A 67 7.37 -7.18 12.94
C ALA A 67 7.28 -5.75 13.51
N GLY A 68 6.13 -5.09 13.38
CA GLY A 68 5.90 -3.72 13.83
C GLY A 68 6.31 -2.66 12.81
N ASN A 69 6.65 -3.04 11.57
CA ASN A 69 6.95 -2.05 10.54
C ASN A 69 5.66 -1.35 10.12
N LEU A 70 5.76 -0.05 9.90
CA LEU A 70 4.65 0.82 9.56
C LEU A 70 4.65 1.13 8.07
N TYR A 71 3.49 0.92 7.43
CA TYR A 71 3.24 1.18 6.01
C TYR A 71 2.32 2.39 5.92
N VAL A 72 2.78 3.43 5.22
CA VAL A 72 2.10 4.73 5.14
C VAL A 72 1.85 5.06 3.67
N CYS A 73 0.60 5.14 3.25
CA CYS A 73 0.24 5.70 1.96
C CYS A 73 0.48 7.22 2.01
N GLY A 74 1.37 7.72 1.16
CA GLY A 74 1.70 9.13 1.13
C GLY A 74 2.23 9.60 -0.23
N PRO A 75 2.66 10.86 -0.31
CA PRO A 75 3.24 11.40 -1.53
C PRO A 75 4.38 10.53 -2.06
N GLY A 76 4.29 10.20 -3.36
CA GLY A 76 5.29 9.38 -4.05
C GLY A 76 5.19 7.87 -3.82
N GLY A 77 4.26 7.38 -2.99
CA GLY A 77 4.04 5.94 -2.83
C GLY A 77 3.75 5.49 -1.40
N ILE A 78 4.17 4.28 -1.06
CA ILE A 78 4.03 3.74 0.30
C ILE A 78 5.37 3.83 1.00
N TRP A 79 5.43 4.55 2.12
CA TRP A 79 6.63 4.61 2.97
C TRP A 79 6.60 3.48 3.98
N ILE A 80 7.75 2.84 4.19
CA ILE A 80 7.90 1.73 5.13
C ILE A 80 8.87 2.16 6.21
N LEU A 81 8.35 2.28 7.44
CA LEU A 81 9.11 2.71 8.60
C LEU A 81 9.29 1.53 9.56
N SER A 82 10.41 1.48 10.26
CA SER A 82 10.63 0.52 11.34
C SER A 82 9.74 0.82 12.56
N PRO A 83 9.65 -0.08 13.55
CA PRO A 83 8.87 0.16 14.77
C PRO A 83 9.30 1.40 15.57
N ASP A 84 10.57 1.79 15.45
CA ASP A 84 11.16 3.00 16.03
C ASP A 84 11.08 4.23 15.10
N GLY A 85 10.40 4.12 13.96
CA GLY A 85 10.12 5.23 13.03
C GLY A 85 11.25 5.57 12.05
N ARG A 86 12.26 4.72 11.90
CA ARG A 86 13.31 4.91 10.88
C ARG A 86 12.77 4.55 9.50
N ASP A 87 13.17 5.33 8.50
CA ASP A 87 12.87 5.05 7.10
C ASP A 87 13.63 3.80 6.62
N LEU A 88 12.90 2.73 6.28
CA LEU A 88 13.46 1.51 5.71
C LEU A 88 13.51 1.56 4.19
N GLY A 89 12.51 2.18 3.57
CA GLY A 89 12.36 2.24 2.12
C GLY A 89 10.94 2.59 1.69
N SER A 90 10.70 2.55 0.39
CA SER A 90 9.41 2.91 -0.19
C SER A 90 9.00 2.01 -1.36
N LEU A 91 7.69 2.01 -1.60
CA LEU A 91 7.05 1.42 -2.78
C LEU A 91 6.56 2.54 -3.68
N GLU A 92 7.28 2.83 -4.76
CA GLU A 92 6.87 3.73 -5.83
C GLU A 92 5.82 3.04 -6.70
N LEU A 93 4.64 3.65 -6.82
CA LEU A 93 3.49 3.09 -7.53
C LEU A 93 3.14 3.97 -8.74
N PRO A 94 2.50 3.39 -9.78
CA PRO A 94 2.08 4.18 -10.95
C PRO A 94 0.99 5.18 -10.59
N GLU A 95 0.12 4.84 -9.64
CA GLU A 95 -0.95 5.69 -9.12
C GLU A 95 -0.70 6.09 -7.65
N SER A 96 -1.36 7.16 -7.20
CA SER A 96 -1.29 7.59 -5.80
C SER A 96 -1.98 6.55 -4.90
N PRO A 97 -1.29 5.96 -3.90
CA PRO A 97 -1.93 5.02 -2.99
C PRO A 97 -2.80 5.74 -1.98
N HIS A 98 -3.95 5.16 -1.68
CA HIS A 98 -4.86 5.67 -0.65
C HIS A 98 -5.02 4.70 0.51
N ASN A 99 -4.93 3.38 0.29
CA ASN A 99 -5.05 2.44 1.40
C ASN A 99 -4.40 1.08 1.08
N VAL A 100 -4.16 0.29 2.13
CA VAL A 100 -3.48 -1.00 2.00
C VAL A 100 -4.04 -2.05 2.96
N ALA A 101 -3.95 -3.32 2.55
CA ALA A 101 -4.27 -4.45 3.42
C ALA A 101 -3.42 -5.68 3.09
N TRP A 102 -3.04 -6.41 4.14
CA TRP A 102 -2.46 -7.72 4.01
C TRP A 102 -3.51 -8.74 3.59
N GLY A 103 -3.12 -9.67 2.73
CA GLY A 103 -3.96 -10.79 2.37
C GLY A 103 -3.18 -11.96 1.79
N ASP A 104 -3.91 -12.82 1.08
CA ASP A 104 -3.55 -14.22 0.79
C ASP A 104 -3.43 -15.10 2.05
N ALA A 105 -3.47 -16.41 1.85
CA ALA A 105 -3.44 -17.39 2.92
C ALA A 105 -2.13 -17.36 3.75
N ASP A 106 -1.04 -16.84 3.18
CA ASP A 106 0.27 -16.72 3.81
C ASP A 106 0.56 -15.32 4.39
N ALA A 107 -0.38 -14.38 4.24
CA ALA A 107 -0.23 -12.98 4.64
C ALA A 107 1.00 -12.28 4.03
N ARG A 108 1.45 -12.69 2.83
CA ARG A 108 2.62 -12.10 2.16
C ARG A 108 2.28 -11.11 1.04
N SER A 109 1.00 -10.96 0.71
CA SER A 109 0.56 -9.99 -0.29
C SER A 109 0.03 -8.73 0.38
N LEU A 110 0.54 -7.58 -0.07
CA LEU A 110 0.03 -6.27 0.29
C LEU A 110 -0.84 -5.75 -0.87
N TYR A 111 -2.15 -5.77 -0.68
CA TYR A 111 -3.08 -5.13 -1.60
C TYR A 111 -3.07 -3.63 -1.39
N VAL A 112 -3.11 -2.89 -2.51
CA VAL A 112 -3.10 -1.42 -2.52
C VAL A 112 -4.30 -0.94 -3.31
N THR A 113 -5.04 0.02 -2.75
CA THR A 113 -6.06 0.79 -3.47
C THR A 113 -5.50 2.14 -3.86
N ALA A 114 -5.77 2.55 -5.10
CA ALA A 114 -5.32 3.80 -5.68
C ALA A 114 -6.38 4.36 -6.65
N LEU A 115 -6.30 5.67 -6.91
CA LEU A 115 -7.09 6.34 -7.94
C LEU A 115 -6.34 6.31 -9.27
N THR A 116 -7.00 5.80 -10.32
CA THR A 116 -6.47 5.65 -11.69
C THR A 116 -6.79 6.85 -12.58
#